data_AF-A0AAU4LL31-F1
#
_entry.id   AF-A0AAU4LL31-F1
#
_cell.length_a   1.000
_cell.length_b   1.000
_cell.length_c   1.000
_cell.angle_alpha   90.00
_cell.angle_beta   90.00
_cell.angle_gamma   90.00
#
_symmetry.space_group_name_H-M   'P 1'
#
loop_
_entity.id
_entity.type
_entity.pdbx_description
1 polymer ?
#
loop_
_entity_poly.entity_id
_entity_poly.type
_entity_poly.pdbx_seq_one_letter_code
_entity_poly.pdbx_strand_id
1 'polypeptide(L)' 'MTVDADGHSGSVRCRLQRADGSTVQDGSFALSDEGYGARGAPCPAGTAPVTGVGMLTADGSVLAGARFSRYHR' A
#
# COMPACT_ATOMS: atom_id res chain seq x y z
N MET A 1 7.48 -3.61 0.11
CA MET A 1 6.89 -3.20 1.40
C MET A 1 6.46 -4.46 2.13
N THR A 2 6.62 -4.51 3.45
CA THR A 2 6.21 -5.65 4.28
C THR A 2 5.16 -5.18 5.29
N VAL A 3 4.24 -6.06 5.64
CA VAL A 3 3.28 -5.91 6.73
C VAL A 3 3.58 -7.00 7.75
N ASP A 4 3.56 -6.61 9.02
CA ASP A 4 3.35 -7.52 10.13
C ASP A 4 2.10 -7.01 10.84
N ALA A 5 1.04 -7.82 10.88
CA ALA A 5 -0.29 -7.40 11.32
C ALA A 5 -0.78 -8.17 12.56
N ASP A 6 0.15 -8.60 13.44
CA ASP A 6 -0.14 -9.16 14.77
C ASP A 6 -1.33 -10.15 14.78
N GLY A 7 -1.26 -11.18 13.93
CA GLY A 7 -2.28 -12.24 13.86
C GLY A 7 -3.51 -11.92 12.99
N HIS A 8 -3.52 -10.83 12.22
CA HIS A 8 -4.49 -10.65 11.15
C HIS A 8 -4.13 -11.50 9.92
N SER A 9 -5.06 -12.33 9.48
CA SER A 9 -4.96 -13.09 8.23
C SER A 9 -5.86 -12.51 7.14
N GLY A 10 -5.59 -12.88 5.89
CA GLY A 10 -6.42 -12.52 4.74
C GLY A 10 -5.75 -11.57 3.74
N SER A 11 -6.56 -10.98 2.87
CA SER A 11 -6.04 -10.19 1.75
C SER A 11 -5.85 -8.72 2.12
N VAL A 12 -4.68 -8.20 1.78
CA VAL A 12 -4.29 -6.81 1.92
C VAL A 12 -4.28 -6.14 0.55
N ARG A 13 -5.01 -5.05 0.41
CA ARG A 13 -5.04 -4.19 -0.76
C ARG A 13 -3.98 -3.12 -0.64
N CYS A 14 -3.28 -2.84 -1.74
CA CYS A 14 -2.35 -1.72 -1.78
C CYS A 14 -3.01 -0.52 -2.45
N ARG A 15 -2.83 0.65 -1.88
CA ARG A 15 -3.33 1.92 -2.41
C ARG A 15 -2.20 2.91 -2.52
N LEU A 16 -2.05 3.51 -3.69
CA LEU A 16 -1.15 4.63 -3.91
C LEU A 16 -1.93 5.93 -3.80
N GLN A 17 -1.31 6.94 -3.19
CA GLN A 17 -1.80 8.31 -3.18
C GLN A 17 -0.92 9.15 -4.09
N ARG A 18 -1.54 9.99 -4.92
CA ARG A 18 -0.86 10.89 -5.85
C ARG A 18 -0.99 12.35 -5.42
N ALA A 19 -0.09 13.18 -5.94
CA ALA A 19 -0.04 14.62 -5.62
C ALA A 19 -1.26 15.41 -6.11
N ASP A 20 -2.00 14.90 -7.10
CA ASP A 20 -3.27 15.47 -7.55
C ASP A 20 -4.47 15.12 -6.64
N GLY A 21 -4.21 14.40 -5.54
CA GLY A 21 -5.22 13.95 -4.60
C GLY A 21 -5.87 12.62 -4.98
N SER A 22 -5.62 12.09 -6.18
CA SER A 22 -6.17 10.81 -6.61
C SER A 22 -5.54 9.63 -5.87
N THR A 23 -6.30 8.53 -5.79
CA THR A 23 -5.83 7.26 -5.26
C THR A 23 -5.98 6.15 -6.29
N VAL A 24 -4.98 5.29 -6.39
CA VAL A 24 -4.99 4.13 -7.30
C VAL A 24 -4.85 2.87 -6.47
N GLN A 25 -5.75 1.90 -6.68
CA GLN A 25 -5.56 0.57 -6.13
C GLN A 25 -4.49 -0.16 -6.94
N ASP A 26 -3.48 -0.62 -6.23
CA ASP A 26 -2.28 -1.24 -6.78
C ASP A 26 -2.27 -2.72 -6.38
N GLY A 27 -3.29 -3.46 -6.81
CA GLY A 27 -3.44 -4.90 -6.53
C GLY A 27 -3.60 -5.26 -5.06
N SER A 28 -3.34 -6.54 -4.76
CA SER A 28 -3.48 -7.13 -3.43
C SER A 28 -2.51 -8.30 -3.24
N PHE A 29 -2.24 -8.65 -1.99
CA PHE A 29 -1.49 -9.85 -1.60
C PHE A 29 -2.16 -10.49 -0.38
N ALA A 30 -1.84 -11.75 -0.08
CA ALA A 30 -2.31 -12.44 1.12
C ALA A 30 -1.27 -12.32 2.23
N LEU A 31 -1.74 -12.17 3.47
CA LEU A 31 -0.93 -12.41 4.66
C LEU A 31 -0.85 -13.91 4.92
N SER A 32 0.27 -14.36 5.50
CA SER A 32 0.36 -15.68 6.12
C SER A 32 -0.61 -15.79 7.30
N ASP A 33 -0.80 -17.01 7.81
CA ASP A 33 -1.62 -17.23 9.02
C ASP A 33 -1.05 -16.51 10.25
N GLU A 34 0.26 -16.25 10.27
CA GLU A 34 0.95 -15.48 11.31
C GLU A 34 0.77 -13.95 11.14
N GLY A 35 0.18 -13.51 10.03
CA GLY A 35 -0.10 -12.11 9.74
C GLY A 35 1.02 -11.33 9.06
N TYR A 36 2.01 -12.03 8.51
CA TYR A 36 3.10 -11.43 7.76
C TYR A 36 2.84 -11.49 6.25
N GLY A 37 3.21 -10.44 5.52
CA GLY A 37 3.22 -10.49 4.07
C GLY A 37 4.05 -9.40 3.43
N ALA A 38 4.46 -9.64 2.18
CA ALA A 38 5.30 -8.73 1.43
C ALA A 38 4.71 -8.45 0.06
N ARG A 39 4.87 -7.20 -0.38
CA ARG A 39 4.59 -6.79 -1.75
C ARG A 39 5.79 -6.12 -2.38
N GLY A 40 6.28 -6.73 -3.45
CA GLY A 40 7.21 -6.14 -4.41
C GLY A 40 6.55 -6.15 -5.77
N ALA A 41 6.02 -5.01 -6.20
CA ALA A 41 5.41 -4.86 -7.51
C ALA A 41 5.76 -3.47 -8.08
N PRO A 42 5.84 -3.34 -9.42
CA PRO A 42 6.05 -2.04 -10.05
C PRO A 42 4.91 -1.08 -9.69
N CYS A 43 5.24 0.19 -9.47
CA CYS A 43 4.23 1.22 -9.31
C CYS A 43 3.59 1.53 -10.69
N PRO A 44 2.25 1.52 -10.81
CA PRO A 44 1.58 1.87 -12.05
C PRO A 44 1.92 3.30 -12.47
N ALA A 45 2.19 3.47 -13.77
CA ALA A 45 2.42 4.77 -14.37
C ALA A 45 1.21 5.71 -14.15
N GLY A 46 1.46 7.01 -14.10
CA GLY A 46 0.42 8.02 -14.00
C GLY A 46 1.00 9.42 -14.15
N THR A 47 0.13 10.40 -14.35
CA THR A 47 0.51 11.78 -14.66
C THR A 47 0.98 12.55 -13.42
N ALA A 48 0.43 12.25 -12.25
CA ALA A 48 0.84 12.85 -10.99
C ALA A 48 1.82 11.95 -10.21
N PRO A 49 2.86 12.53 -9.57
CA PRO A 49 3.81 11.77 -8.78
C PRO A 49 3.12 11.10 -7.59
N VAL A 50 3.60 9.91 -7.23
CA VAL A 50 3.16 9.18 -6.04
C VAL A 50 3.72 9.88 -4.80
N THR A 51 2.86 10.20 -3.84
CA THR A 51 3.21 10.88 -2.59
C THR A 51 3.01 9.98 -1.37
N GLY A 52 2.46 8.79 -1.55
CA GLY A 52 2.35 7.81 -0.48
C GLY A 52 1.79 6.48 -0.94
N VAL A 53 1.88 5.52 -0.05
CA VAL A 53 1.32 4.18 -0.20
C VAL A 53 0.67 3.77 1.13
N GLY A 54 -0.44 3.06 1.04
CA GLY A 54 -1.13 2.45 2.17
C GLY A 54 -1.46 0.99 1.88
N MET A 55 -1.40 0.16 2.91
CA MET A 55 -1.79 -1.25 2.90
C MET A 55 -3.05 -1.37 3.75
N LEU A 56 -4.11 -1.88 3.15
CA LEU A 56 -5.47 -1.84 3.69
C LEU A 56 -6.03 -3.26 3.79
N THR A 57 -6.73 -3.55 4.88
CA THR A 57 -7.60 -4.73 4.96
C THR A 57 -8.80 -4.59 4.02
N ALA A 58 -9.57 -5.67 3.86
CA ALA A 58 -10.72 -5.71 2.96
C ALA A 58 -11.84 -4.70 3.31
N ASP A 59 -12.01 -4.40 4.60
CA ASP A 59 -12.94 -3.41 5.15
C ASP A 59 -12.42 -1.96 5.03
N GLY A 60 -11.17 -1.77 4.57
CA GLY A 60 -10.55 -0.47 4.37
C GLY A 60 -9.75 0.06 5.57
N SER A 61 -9.58 -0.72 6.64
CA SER A 61 -8.70 -0.36 7.75
C SER A 61 -7.23 -0.32 7.30
N VAL A 62 -6.45 0.66 7.78
CA VAL A 62 -5.04 0.82 7.40
C VAL A 62 -4.16 -0.02 8.30
N LEU A 63 -3.41 -0.96 7.71
CA LEU A 63 -2.40 -1.76 8.43
C LEU A 63 -1.04 -1.09 8.46
N ALA A 64 -0.64 -0.49 7.34
CA ALA A 64 0.64 0.19 7.21
C ALA A 64 0.58 1.27 6.14
N GLY A 65 1.47 2.24 6.23
CA GLY A 65 1.60 3.26 5.20
C GLY A 65 2.92 4.00 5.25
N ALA A 66 3.28 4.60 4.12
CA ALA A 66 4.43 5.48 4.02
C ALA A 66 4.04 6.72 3.21
N ARG A 67 4.64 7.85 3.56
CA ARG A 67 4.51 9.12 2.83
C ARG A 67 5.85 9.46 2.23
N PHE A 68 5.84 9.79 0.95
CA PHE A 68 7.03 10.20 0.22
C PHE A 68 7.02 11.71 0.12
N SER A 69 7.99 12.36 0.77
CA SER A 69 8.28 13.76 0.48
C SER A 69 8.70 13.86 -0.99
N ARG A 70 8.29 14.95 -1.66
CA ARG A 70 8.83 15.24 -2.99
C ARG A 70 10.34 15.30 -2.86
N TYR A 71 11.06 14.51 -3.66
CA TYR A 71 12.47 14.78 -3.90
C TYR A 71 12.53 16.20 -4.46
N HIS A 72 13.11 17.14 -3.70
CA HIS A 72 13.58 18.40 -4.26
C HIS A 72 14.66 18.01 -5.27
N ARG A 73 14.40 18.26 -6.55
CA ARG A 73 15.38 18.11 -7.62
C ARG A 73 15.91 19.49 -7.98
#